data_AF-V9LE61-F1
#
_entry.id   AF-V9LE61-F1
#
_cell.length_a   1.000
_cell.length_b   1.000
_cell.length_c   1.000
_cell.angle_alpha   90.00
_cell.angle_beta   90.00
_cell.angle_gamma   90.00
#
_symmetry.space_group_name_H-M   'P 1'
#
loop_
_entity.id
_entity.type
_entity.pdbx_description
1 polymer ?
#
loop_
_entity_poly.entity_id
_entity_poly.type
_entity_poly.pdbx_seq_one_letter_code
_entity_poly.pdbx_strand_id
1 'polypeptide(L)'
;GGRGRVEPLLGRSPPGAGAGGGALALALIGAVAVWSAWGQEDRPGPEPGPAPREAVRLFTDEDLAKYNGAEEGKPIYMAVKGVVFDVTSGKEYYGKDSPYNKLAGKDSTRAVAKMSLRAKDLTHDTRGLGEYELQSLDNTFNNVYKAKYPIVGYTSRRILNADGTPNADFKPEDQPHFNIKEEF
;
A
#
# COMPACT_ATOMS: atom_id res chain seq x y z
N GLY A 1 4.48 72.81 27.25
CA GLY A 1 4.43 72.20 28.59
C GLY A 1 2.98 71.92 28.97
N GLY A 2 2.74 71.03 29.94
CA GLY A 2 1.41 70.73 30.50
C GLY A 2 0.76 69.41 30.04
N ARG A 3 0.46 68.54 31.02
CA ARG A 3 -0.73 67.64 31.18
C ARG A 3 -1.31 66.96 29.91
N GLY A 4 -1.40 65.63 29.75
CA GLY A 4 -1.14 64.47 30.64
C GLY A 4 -2.41 63.83 31.25
N ARG A 5 -2.56 62.47 31.24
CA ARG A 5 -3.64 61.69 31.92
C ARG A 5 -3.46 60.15 31.84
N VAL A 6 -3.39 59.46 33.01
CA VAL A 6 -3.68 58.02 33.40
C VAL A 6 -3.30 56.84 32.45
N GLU A 7 -2.60 55.77 32.86
CA GLU A 7 -2.89 54.66 33.83
C GLU A 7 -3.97 53.65 33.37
N PRO A 8 -3.96 52.35 33.80
CA PRO A 8 -3.30 51.77 35.00
C PRO A 8 -2.52 50.41 34.88
N LEU A 9 -1.59 50.23 35.84
CA LEU A 9 -1.25 49.02 36.63
C LEU A 9 -0.95 47.62 36.00
N LEU A 10 0.28 47.13 36.25
CA LEU A 10 0.63 45.69 36.37
C LEU A 10 0.82 45.29 37.85
N GLY A 11 0.65 44.00 38.17
CA GLY A 11 1.10 43.35 39.41
C GLY A 11 0.80 41.84 39.41
N ARG A 12 1.42 40.97 40.22
CA ARG A 12 2.58 41.07 41.16
C ARG A 12 3.19 39.64 41.35
N SER A 13 4.35 39.51 42.01
CA SER A 13 5.25 38.32 41.90
C SER A 13 5.28 37.33 43.13
N PRO A 14 6.42 36.76 43.61
CA PRO A 14 6.69 35.29 43.79
C PRO A 14 6.79 34.86 45.30
N PRO A 15 7.32 33.67 45.76
CA PRO A 15 8.02 32.52 45.11
C PRO A 15 7.41 31.14 45.56
N GLY A 16 8.07 29.98 45.82
CA GLY A 16 9.49 29.53 45.83
C GLY A 16 9.74 28.15 46.53
N ALA A 17 10.98 27.63 46.45
CA ALA A 17 11.57 26.46 47.17
C ALA A 17 11.01 25.03 46.84
N GLY A 18 11.68 23.90 47.18
CA GLY A 18 13.12 23.70 47.53
C GLY A 18 13.47 22.51 48.47
N ALA A 19 14.49 21.71 48.08
CA ALA A 19 15.39 20.84 48.89
C ALA A 19 14.99 19.41 49.37
N GLY A 20 16.02 18.54 49.48
CA GLY A 20 16.04 17.22 50.17
C GLY A 20 15.75 15.98 49.28
N GLY A 21 16.41 14.81 49.41
CA GLY A 21 17.60 14.44 50.19
C GLY A 21 17.54 12.99 50.74
N GLY A 22 18.54 12.13 50.48
CA GLY A 22 18.60 10.76 51.03
C GLY A 22 19.45 9.79 50.19
N ALA A 23 20.00 8.73 50.80
CA ALA A 23 20.93 7.80 50.15
C ALA A 23 20.55 6.31 50.32
N LEU A 24 21.30 5.44 49.62
CA LEU A 24 21.10 4.00 49.49
C LEU A 24 21.03 3.22 50.83
N ALA A 25 20.18 2.20 50.86
CA ALA A 25 20.29 1.05 51.77
C ALA A 25 20.00 -0.24 50.98
N LEU A 26 20.95 -1.19 51.01
CA LEU A 26 20.79 -2.51 50.38
C LEU A 26 20.41 -3.56 51.43
N ALA A 27 19.34 -4.32 51.15
CA ALA A 27 19.04 -5.60 51.79
C ALA A 27 18.34 -6.49 50.76
N LEU A 28 18.58 -7.80 50.82
CA LEU A 28 18.26 -8.76 49.74
C LEU A 28 17.25 -9.81 50.18
N ILE A 29 16.37 -10.20 49.24
CA ILE A 29 15.72 -11.53 49.07
C ILE A 29 14.99 -12.12 50.30
N GLY A 30 13.72 -12.50 50.27
CA GLY A 30 12.75 -12.60 49.16
C GLY A 30 12.00 -13.94 49.19
N ALA A 31 10.66 -13.90 49.29
CA ALA A 31 9.78 -15.06 49.20
C ALA A 31 8.39 -14.63 48.69
N VAL A 32 7.64 -15.57 48.08
CA VAL A 32 6.41 -15.26 47.32
C VAL A 32 5.16 -15.84 48.00
N ALA A 33 4.10 -15.04 48.08
CA ALA A 33 2.72 -15.51 48.17
C ALA A 33 1.79 -14.46 47.50
N VAL A 34 0.82 -14.92 46.71
CA VAL A 34 -0.03 -14.08 45.86
C VAL A 34 -1.50 -14.30 46.21
N TRP A 35 -2.17 -13.27 46.75
CA TRP A 35 -3.62 -12.98 46.58
C TRP A 35 -4.07 -11.75 47.39
N SER A 36 -4.07 -10.57 46.74
CA SER A 36 -4.98 -9.42 46.98
C SER A 36 -4.71 -8.35 45.90
N ALA A 37 -4.61 -8.78 44.65
CA ALA A 37 -4.07 -7.98 43.55
C ALA A 37 -5.16 -7.61 42.53
N TRP A 38 -5.87 -6.52 42.81
CA TRP A 38 -6.66 -5.77 41.82
C TRP A 38 -6.37 -4.28 42.03
N GLY A 39 -5.14 -3.89 41.66
CA GLY A 39 -4.77 -2.49 41.58
C GLY A 39 -5.59 -1.76 40.51
N GLN A 40 -5.67 -0.44 40.62
CA GLN A 40 -6.24 0.40 39.57
C GLN A 40 -5.31 0.35 38.37
N GLU A 41 -5.68 -0.49 37.39
CA GLU A 41 -4.86 -0.79 36.22
C GLU A 41 -4.84 0.42 35.27
N ASP A 42 -3.66 1.02 35.07
CA ASP A 42 -3.39 2.01 34.03
C ASP A 42 -3.48 1.34 32.65
N ARG A 43 -4.71 1.01 32.26
CA ARG A 43 -5.01 0.46 30.94
C ARG A 43 -4.67 1.53 29.90
N PRO A 44 -3.78 1.27 28.92
CA PRO A 44 -3.81 2.06 27.71
C PRO A 44 -5.24 1.99 27.16
N GLY A 45 -5.78 3.13 26.72
CA GLY A 45 -7.00 3.13 25.94
C GLY A 45 -6.84 2.22 24.72
N PRO A 46 -7.92 1.63 24.17
CA PRO A 46 -7.81 0.78 22.99
C PRO A 46 -7.08 1.57 21.90
N GLU A 47 -5.90 1.10 21.51
CA GLU A 47 -5.11 1.75 20.47
C GLU A 47 -5.96 1.84 19.20
N PRO A 48 -5.80 2.90 18.37
CA PRO A 48 -6.48 2.97 17.09
C PRO A 48 -6.03 1.78 16.25
N GLY A 49 -6.91 0.77 16.16
CA GLY A 49 -6.63 -0.47 15.44
C GLY A 49 -6.20 -0.17 14.00
N PRO A 50 -5.43 -1.09 13.37
CA PRO A 50 -4.84 -0.85 12.06
C PRO A 50 -5.90 -0.33 11.10
N ALA A 51 -5.66 0.85 10.54
CA ALA A 51 -6.63 1.56 9.71
C ALA A 51 -7.17 0.61 8.62
N PRO A 52 -8.48 0.63 8.32
CA PRO A 52 -9.10 -0.34 7.41
C PRO A 52 -8.32 -0.45 6.10
N ARG A 53 -7.55 -1.52 5.95
CA ARG A 53 -6.68 -1.73 4.79
C ARG A 53 -7.58 -1.80 3.56
N GLU A 54 -7.32 -0.97 2.55
CA GLU A 54 -8.20 -0.87 1.38
C GLU A 54 -8.43 -2.25 0.76
N ALA A 55 -9.69 -2.62 0.62
CA ALA A 55 -10.07 -3.95 0.15
C ALA A 55 -9.52 -4.18 -1.27
N VAL A 56 -8.64 -5.18 -1.41
CA VAL A 56 -7.91 -5.46 -2.64
C VAL A 56 -8.87 -5.65 -3.80
N ARG A 57 -8.91 -4.66 -4.72
CA ARG A 57 -9.85 -4.67 -5.84
C ARG A 57 -9.50 -5.77 -6.83
N LEU A 58 -10.51 -6.58 -7.16
CA LEU A 58 -10.43 -7.58 -8.22
C LEU A 58 -10.99 -7.04 -9.54
N PHE A 59 -10.43 -7.48 -10.65
CA PHE A 59 -10.85 -7.13 -12.00
C PHE A 59 -11.06 -8.39 -12.84
N THR A 60 -12.28 -8.61 -13.32
CA THR A 60 -12.53 -9.50 -14.46
C THR A 60 -11.89 -8.92 -15.73
N ASP A 61 -11.70 -9.73 -16.78
CA ASP A 61 -11.17 -9.22 -18.04
C ASP A 61 -12.18 -8.21 -18.68
N GLU A 62 -13.48 -8.42 -18.44
CA GLU A 62 -14.58 -7.54 -18.83
C GLU A 62 -14.62 -6.23 -18.02
N ASP A 63 -14.31 -6.26 -16.72
CA ASP A 63 -14.19 -5.06 -15.89
C ASP A 63 -12.95 -4.24 -16.25
N LEU A 64 -11.82 -4.92 -16.51
CA LEU A 64 -10.59 -4.26 -16.90
C LEU A 64 -10.73 -3.60 -18.29
N ALA A 65 -11.44 -4.25 -19.23
CA ALA A 65 -11.72 -3.71 -20.56
C ALA A 65 -12.42 -2.33 -20.57
N LYS A 66 -13.12 -1.97 -19.49
CA LYS A 66 -13.77 -0.65 -19.31
C LYS A 66 -12.77 0.51 -19.14
N TYR A 67 -11.50 0.21 -18.88
CA TYR A 67 -10.41 1.17 -18.60
C TYR A 67 -9.35 1.16 -19.71
N ASN A 68 -9.79 1.00 -20.97
CA ASN A 68 -8.96 0.92 -22.17
C ASN A 68 -8.47 2.29 -22.73
N GLY A 69 -8.72 3.39 -22.03
CA GLY A 69 -8.33 4.74 -22.43
C GLY A 69 -9.07 5.33 -23.64
N ALA A 70 -10.17 4.74 -24.09
CA ALA A 70 -10.99 5.26 -25.19
C ALA A 70 -11.91 6.43 -24.79
N GLU A 71 -12.26 6.53 -23.50
CA GLU A 71 -13.08 7.60 -22.91
C GLU A 71 -12.16 8.65 -22.26
N GLU A 72 -12.33 9.93 -22.62
CA GLU A 72 -11.54 11.02 -22.03
C GLU A 72 -11.94 11.29 -20.56
N GLY A 73 -10.96 11.61 -19.72
CA GLY A 73 -11.16 11.82 -18.27
C GLY A 73 -11.33 10.53 -17.45
N LYS A 74 -11.47 9.37 -18.08
CA LYS A 74 -11.54 8.06 -17.42
C LYS A 74 -10.13 7.52 -17.12
N PRO A 75 -9.92 6.81 -16.00
CA PRO A 75 -8.65 6.12 -15.76
C PRO A 75 -8.32 5.07 -16.83
N ILE A 76 -7.02 4.89 -17.08
CA ILE A 76 -6.47 3.93 -18.02
C ILE A 76 -5.74 2.86 -17.21
N TYR A 77 -6.22 1.61 -17.25
CA TYR A 77 -5.63 0.51 -16.50
C TYR A 77 -5.02 -0.54 -17.43
N MET A 78 -3.93 -1.16 -16.99
CA MET A 78 -3.23 -2.23 -17.72
C MET A 78 -2.74 -3.27 -16.72
N ALA A 79 -2.94 -4.56 -17.01
CA ALA A 79 -2.43 -5.63 -16.17
C ALA A 79 -1.14 -6.26 -16.72
N VAL A 80 -0.19 -6.55 -15.82
CA VAL A 80 1.07 -7.27 -16.11
C VAL A 80 1.35 -8.23 -14.94
N LYS A 81 1.64 -9.50 -15.25
CA LYS A 81 1.70 -10.62 -14.28
C LYS A 81 0.41 -10.74 -13.42
N GLY A 82 -0.75 -10.35 -13.96
CA GLY A 82 -2.02 -10.27 -13.24
C GLY A 82 -2.13 -9.13 -12.21
N VAL A 83 -1.17 -8.20 -12.16
CA VAL A 83 -1.20 -6.99 -11.32
C VAL A 83 -1.73 -5.83 -12.14
N VAL A 84 -2.75 -5.13 -11.66
CA VAL A 84 -3.40 -4.02 -12.37
C VAL A 84 -2.74 -2.70 -11.96
N PHE A 85 -2.14 -2.03 -12.94
CA PHE A 85 -1.51 -0.72 -12.77
C PHE A 85 -2.42 0.38 -13.32
N ASP A 86 -2.45 1.53 -12.65
CA ASP A 86 -2.99 2.77 -13.21
C ASP A 86 -1.93 3.45 -14.09
N VAL A 87 -2.15 3.41 -15.40
CA VAL A 87 -1.25 3.99 -16.42
C VAL A 87 -1.78 5.32 -16.98
N THR A 88 -2.78 5.95 -16.32
CA THR A 88 -3.36 7.25 -16.72
C THR A 88 -2.33 8.37 -16.77
N SER A 89 -1.28 8.30 -15.93
CA SER A 89 -0.15 9.24 -15.94
C SER A 89 0.73 9.16 -17.20
N GLY A 90 0.61 8.08 -17.99
CA GLY A 90 1.25 7.89 -19.29
C GLY A 90 0.24 7.87 -20.45
N LYS A 91 -0.80 8.71 -20.40
CA LYS A 91 -1.88 8.76 -21.39
C LYS A 91 -1.40 9.01 -22.83
N GLU A 92 -0.25 9.64 -23.01
CA GLU A 92 0.44 9.84 -24.30
C GLU A 92 0.97 8.53 -24.93
N TYR A 93 1.02 7.45 -24.14
CA TYR A 93 1.35 6.11 -24.60
C TYR A 93 0.12 5.20 -24.67
N TYR A 94 -0.75 5.24 -23.66
CA TYR A 94 -1.84 4.27 -23.47
C TYR A 94 -3.26 4.82 -23.74
N GLY A 95 -3.44 6.12 -23.87
CA GLY A 95 -4.73 6.75 -24.19
C GLY A 95 -5.15 6.51 -25.62
N LYS A 96 -6.39 6.89 -25.95
CA LYS A 96 -6.97 6.76 -27.29
C LYS A 96 -5.98 7.17 -28.39
N ASP A 97 -5.93 6.37 -29.46
CA ASP A 97 -5.08 6.55 -30.65
C ASP A 97 -3.56 6.61 -30.40
N SER A 98 -3.10 6.40 -29.16
CA SER A 98 -1.68 6.41 -28.78
C SER A 98 -0.96 5.06 -29.07
N PRO A 99 0.38 5.05 -29.24
CA PRO A 99 1.11 3.89 -29.78
C PRO A 99 0.91 2.57 -29.01
N TYR A 100 0.71 2.61 -27.70
CA TYR A 100 0.56 1.45 -26.82
C TYR A 100 -0.87 1.25 -26.30
N ASN A 101 -1.87 1.99 -26.83
CA ASN A 101 -3.28 1.87 -26.42
C ASN A 101 -3.83 0.44 -26.47
N LYS A 102 -3.34 -0.39 -27.40
CA LYS A 102 -3.70 -1.82 -27.53
C LYS A 102 -3.40 -2.66 -26.29
N LEU A 103 -2.52 -2.19 -25.41
CA LEU A 103 -2.16 -2.84 -24.15
C LEU A 103 -3.14 -2.51 -23.01
N ALA A 104 -3.90 -1.42 -23.12
CA ALA A 104 -4.82 -0.95 -22.10
C ALA A 104 -6.10 -1.81 -22.03
N GLY A 105 -6.73 -1.81 -20.85
CA GLY A 105 -7.94 -2.56 -20.57
C GLY A 105 -7.82 -4.07 -20.84
N LYS A 106 -6.70 -4.68 -20.41
CA LYS A 106 -6.47 -6.14 -20.39
C LYS A 106 -5.20 -6.49 -19.62
N ASP A 107 -5.03 -7.78 -19.34
CA ASP A 107 -3.74 -8.36 -19.03
C ASP A 107 -2.90 -8.51 -20.32
N SER A 108 -1.77 -7.80 -20.32
CA SER A 108 -0.83 -7.67 -21.43
C SER A 108 0.53 -8.33 -21.09
N THR A 109 0.56 -9.28 -20.15
CA THR A 109 1.79 -9.97 -19.70
C THR A 109 2.63 -10.49 -20.87
N ARG A 110 2.00 -11.18 -21.83
CA ARG A 110 2.71 -11.73 -23.01
C ARG A 110 3.21 -10.64 -23.95
N ALA A 111 2.44 -9.56 -24.12
CA ALA A 111 2.82 -8.42 -24.95
C ALA A 111 4.05 -7.70 -24.38
N VAL A 112 4.11 -7.53 -23.05
CA VAL A 112 5.29 -6.98 -22.35
C VAL A 112 6.49 -7.90 -22.47
N ALA A 113 6.32 -9.21 -22.20
CA ALA A 113 7.40 -10.21 -22.29
C ALA A 113 8.09 -10.21 -23.66
N LYS A 114 7.29 -10.12 -24.73
CA LYS A 114 7.72 -10.22 -26.13
C LYS A 114 7.95 -8.86 -26.81
N MET A 115 7.80 -7.75 -26.08
CA MET A 115 7.78 -6.37 -26.62
C MET A 115 6.90 -6.22 -27.88
N SER A 116 5.70 -6.82 -27.88
CA SER A 116 4.86 -7.05 -29.06
C SER A 116 3.47 -6.41 -28.95
N LEU A 117 3.08 -5.65 -29.98
CA LEU A 117 1.72 -5.10 -30.14
C LEU A 117 0.84 -5.93 -31.10
N ARG A 118 1.25 -7.18 -31.40
CA ARG A 118 0.51 -8.09 -32.27
C ARG A 118 -0.68 -8.69 -31.52
N ALA A 119 -1.85 -8.76 -32.15
CA ALA A 119 -3.09 -9.20 -31.50
C ALA A 119 -2.97 -10.55 -30.76
N LYS A 120 -2.22 -11.52 -31.31
CA LYS A 120 -1.97 -12.84 -30.69
C LYS A 120 -1.13 -12.79 -29.40
N ASP A 121 -0.42 -11.70 -29.15
CA ASP A 121 0.43 -11.50 -27.99
C ASP A 121 -0.26 -10.62 -26.91
N LEU A 122 -1.43 -10.05 -27.20
CA LEU A 122 -2.24 -9.24 -26.26
C LEU A 122 -3.01 -10.12 -25.26
N THR A 123 -2.29 -10.84 -24.40
CA THR A 123 -2.85 -11.80 -23.44
C THR A 123 -2.01 -11.96 -22.18
N HIS A 124 -2.60 -12.52 -21.13
CA HIS A 124 -1.92 -12.99 -19.92
C HIS A 124 -1.00 -14.20 -20.17
N ASP A 125 -1.21 -14.95 -21.26
CA ASP A 125 -0.66 -16.31 -21.40
C ASP A 125 0.87 -16.35 -21.58
N THR A 126 1.57 -16.82 -20.55
CA THR A 126 3.03 -17.00 -20.52
C THR A 126 3.50 -18.34 -21.09
N ARG A 127 2.61 -19.25 -21.50
CA ARG A 127 2.99 -20.56 -22.04
C ARG A 127 3.79 -20.40 -23.35
N GLY A 128 4.87 -21.18 -23.49
CA GLY A 128 5.77 -21.09 -24.64
C GLY A 128 6.44 -19.72 -24.79
N LEU A 129 6.70 -19.01 -23.69
CA LEU A 129 7.71 -17.96 -23.63
C LEU A 129 9.09 -18.56 -23.37
N GLY A 130 10.12 -18.00 -24.01
CA GLY A 130 11.52 -18.37 -23.74
C GLY A 130 12.07 -17.68 -22.49
N GLU A 131 13.20 -18.18 -21.97
CA GLU A 131 13.89 -17.63 -20.79
C GLU A 131 14.16 -16.12 -20.91
N TYR A 132 14.67 -15.66 -22.06
CA TYR A 132 14.87 -14.24 -22.35
C TYR A 132 13.58 -13.40 -22.30
N GLU A 133 12.43 -13.98 -22.68
CA GLU A 133 11.14 -13.29 -22.69
C GLU A 133 10.56 -13.19 -21.28
N LEU A 134 10.80 -14.20 -20.44
CA LEU A 134 10.48 -14.19 -19.01
C LEU A 134 11.39 -13.22 -18.24
N GLN A 135 12.69 -13.19 -18.53
CA GLN A 135 13.63 -12.22 -17.96
C GLN A 135 13.29 -10.77 -18.37
N SER A 136 12.91 -10.55 -19.64
CA SER A 136 12.41 -9.27 -20.16
C SER A 136 11.15 -8.81 -19.43
N LEU A 137 10.19 -9.73 -19.23
CA LEU A 137 8.98 -9.50 -18.46
C LEU A 137 9.29 -9.09 -17.02
N ASP A 138 10.13 -9.83 -16.31
CA ASP A 138 10.44 -9.55 -14.90
C ASP A 138 11.25 -8.27 -14.70
N ASN A 139 12.18 -7.97 -15.61
CA ASN A 139 12.89 -6.70 -15.63
C ASN A 139 11.92 -5.53 -15.82
N THR A 140 11.04 -5.61 -16.83
CA THR A 140 10.11 -4.52 -17.16
C THR A 140 9.01 -4.37 -16.11
N PHE A 141 8.52 -5.47 -15.54
CA PHE A 141 7.54 -5.47 -14.45
C PHE A 141 8.08 -4.76 -13.19
N ASN A 142 9.29 -5.12 -12.76
CA ASN A 142 9.89 -4.55 -11.54
C ASN A 142 10.46 -3.14 -11.74
N ASN A 143 11.21 -2.91 -12.82
CA ASN A 143 11.99 -1.69 -13.02
C ASN A 143 11.29 -0.62 -13.87
N VAL A 144 10.15 -0.94 -14.50
CA VAL A 144 9.33 0.03 -15.24
C VAL A 144 7.94 0.16 -14.64
N TYR A 145 7.13 -0.90 -14.58
CA TYR A 145 5.73 -0.78 -14.16
C TYR A 145 5.60 -0.46 -12.66
N LYS A 146 6.15 -1.30 -11.78
CA LYS A 146 6.17 -1.08 -10.32
C LYS A 146 6.88 0.22 -9.90
N ALA A 147 7.77 0.76 -10.72
CA ALA A 147 8.53 1.97 -10.42
C ALA A 147 7.83 3.28 -10.88
N LYS A 148 6.85 3.20 -11.79
CA LYS A 148 6.21 4.37 -12.42
C LYS A 148 4.72 4.51 -12.17
N TYR A 149 4.03 3.40 -11.91
CA TYR A 149 2.56 3.34 -11.89
C TYR A 149 2.07 2.70 -10.59
N PRO A 150 1.07 3.28 -9.90
CA PRO A 150 0.52 2.68 -8.70
C PRO A 150 -0.28 1.42 -9.04
N ILE A 151 -0.26 0.45 -8.13
CA ILE A 151 -1.07 -0.77 -8.22
C ILE A 151 -2.47 -0.45 -7.69
N VAL A 152 -3.50 -0.73 -8.49
CA VAL A 152 -4.92 -0.47 -8.14
C VAL A 152 -5.75 -1.75 -7.98
N GLY A 153 -5.10 -2.92 -8.02
CA GLY A 153 -5.72 -4.22 -7.78
C GLY A 153 -5.05 -5.36 -8.54
N TYR A 154 -5.77 -6.48 -8.67
CA TYR A 154 -5.32 -7.68 -9.37
C TYR A 154 -6.40 -8.22 -10.30
N THR A 155 -6.00 -8.92 -11.36
CA THR A 155 -6.96 -9.64 -12.20
C THR A 155 -7.52 -10.82 -11.43
N SER A 156 -8.83 -11.08 -11.51
CA SER A 156 -9.49 -12.15 -10.75
C SER A 156 -8.82 -13.51 -11.00
N ARG A 157 -8.38 -13.74 -12.25
CA ARG A 157 -7.63 -14.91 -12.71
C ARG A 157 -6.20 -15.08 -12.15
N ARG A 158 -5.72 -14.14 -11.33
CA ARG A 158 -4.48 -14.28 -10.53
C ARG A 158 -4.78 -14.91 -9.17
N ILE A 159 -5.97 -14.66 -8.62
CA ILE A 159 -6.39 -15.06 -7.27
C ILE A 159 -7.38 -16.23 -7.30
N LEU A 160 -8.05 -16.46 -8.43
CA LEU A 160 -9.00 -17.54 -8.66
C LEU A 160 -8.55 -18.43 -9.82
N ASN A 161 -8.75 -19.73 -9.65
CA ASN A 161 -8.65 -20.75 -10.69
C ASN A 161 -9.84 -20.64 -11.68
N ALA A 162 -9.78 -21.38 -12.78
CA ALA A 162 -10.82 -21.38 -13.81
C ALA A 162 -12.19 -21.95 -13.36
N ASP A 163 -12.22 -22.66 -12.23
CA ASP A 163 -13.43 -23.18 -11.58
C ASP A 163 -13.98 -22.23 -10.49
N GLY A 164 -13.34 -21.09 -10.25
CA GLY A 164 -13.69 -20.13 -9.21
C GLY A 164 -13.13 -20.43 -7.82
N THR A 165 -12.36 -21.53 -7.64
CA THR A 165 -11.66 -21.80 -6.37
C THR A 165 -10.46 -20.85 -6.19
N PRO A 166 -10.02 -20.55 -4.95
CA PRO A 166 -8.80 -19.79 -4.72
C PRO A 166 -7.56 -20.46 -5.34
N ASN A 167 -6.77 -19.66 -6.05
CA ASN A 167 -5.48 -20.08 -6.59
C ASN A 167 -4.48 -20.26 -5.43
N ALA A 168 -4.03 -21.49 -5.19
CA ALA A 168 -3.06 -21.79 -4.13
C ALA A 168 -1.65 -21.18 -4.38
N ASP A 169 -1.32 -20.86 -5.64
CA ASP A 169 -0.10 -20.12 -6.00
C ASP A 169 -0.25 -18.59 -5.80
N PHE A 170 -1.43 -18.10 -5.41
CA PHE A 170 -1.59 -16.69 -5.02
C PHE A 170 -1.03 -16.46 -3.61
N LYS A 171 0.21 -15.98 -3.58
CA LYS A 171 0.90 -15.48 -2.39
C LYS A 171 0.69 -13.98 -2.23
N PRO A 172 -0.08 -13.50 -1.23
CA PRO A 172 -0.12 -12.09 -0.93
C PRO A 172 1.23 -11.54 -0.39
N GLU A 173 2.10 -12.39 0.17
CA GLU A 173 3.46 -12.03 0.62
C GLU A 173 4.44 -11.68 -0.51
N ASP A 174 4.19 -12.11 -1.76
CA ASP A 174 5.04 -11.77 -2.92
C ASP A 174 4.79 -10.32 -3.43
N GLN A 175 3.97 -9.55 -2.71
CA GLN A 175 3.66 -8.16 -3.02
C GLN A 175 4.58 -7.18 -2.25
N PRO A 176 5.14 -6.13 -2.88
CA PRO A 176 6.15 -5.25 -2.28
C PRO A 176 5.66 -4.38 -1.11
N HIS A 177 4.39 -4.50 -0.70
CA HIS A 177 3.77 -3.74 0.37
C HIS A 177 3.02 -4.63 1.41
N PHE A 178 3.15 -5.96 1.33
CA PHE A 178 2.50 -6.90 2.25
C PHE A 178 3.52 -7.61 3.15
N ASN A 179 3.75 -7.08 4.35
CA ASN A 179 4.55 -7.74 5.37
C ASN A 179 3.64 -8.67 6.21
N ILE A 180 3.55 -9.95 5.83
CA ILE A 180 2.60 -10.93 6.43
C ILE A 180 2.98 -11.41 7.85
N LYS A 181 3.93 -10.76 8.52
CA LYS A 181 4.45 -11.15 9.84
C LYS A 181 3.57 -10.81 11.05
N GLU A 182 2.29 -10.44 10.85
CA GLU A 182 1.40 -9.92 11.90
C GLU A 182 0.01 -10.58 11.93
N GLU A 183 -0.20 -11.72 11.23
CA GLU A 183 -1.54 -12.33 11.08
C GLU A 183 -1.63 -13.85 11.36
N PHE A 184 -0.64 -14.43 12.05
CA PHE A 184 -0.69 -15.76 12.66
C PHE A 184 0.05 -15.79 14.01
#